data_AF-A0A975CDC6-F1
#
_entry.id   AF-A0A975CDC6-F1
#
_cell.length_a   1.000
_cell.length_b   1.000
_cell.length_c   1.000
_cell.angle_alpha   90.00
_cell.angle_beta   90.00
_cell.angle_gamma   90.00
#
_symmetry.space_group_name_H-M   'P 1'
#
loop_
_entity.id
_entity.type
_entity.pdbx_description
1 polymer ?
#
loop_
_entity_poly.entity_id
_entity_poly.type
_entity_poly.pdbx_seq_one_letter_code
_entity_poly.pdbx_strand_id
1 'polypeptide(L)'
;MNRLISELLERLRSDIAAANTGGNVEGLLARHIVGGDPRVEIAWGVDCDDTWLQRSYDPSSLPSVAALGFTIAHQPGLRYGTSLEEGLQRAIARDPSIAGHGAALHDPAVLIGLILAARMLRTDSPQYLAWCAQVVRGLANVASVRMDPLLAYAAQLAGVSVGRPHFDVEAPLGYCAAVDWWCDQAEAQPLLNVEQRQSLRAALVERGLAEATGHRSAHQAALLWRALRAAIAEGSDSLLQSTSTVASLLGQFESCLRRWRWDSTDLKIPVRWLIRSEREVQDILWVILRSAFPDLEDEDTLPKFGHSTYRADLGIPSLGLLIEVKYARSAGEFKEIEKQVLEDIVPYLRSPERYRRVLVFIYDDSCSVQEHETTRQALVTVHGVADVLIASRPSHLPPVADRVAWEQAVAAAATK
;
A
#
# COMPACT_ATOMS: atom_id res chain seq x y z
N MET A 1 17.00 -2.36 6.41
CA MET A 1 16.06 -1.98 5.35
C MET A 1 15.30 -0.70 5.67
N ASN A 2 14.49 -0.63 6.74
CA ASN A 2 13.72 0.59 7.10
C ASN A 2 14.55 1.87 7.18
N ARG A 3 15.75 1.81 7.77
CA ARG A 3 16.67 2.96 7.84
C ARG A 3 17.11 3.45 6.45
N LEU A 4 17.48 2.53 5.54
CA LEU A 4 17.92 2.87 4.19
C LEU A 4 16.78 3.48 3.35
N ILE A 5 15.56 2.94 3.50
CA ILE A 5 14.36 3.49 2.86
C ILE A 5 14.07 4.90 3.39
N SER A 6 14.18 5.12 4.70
CA SER A 6 14.02 6.45 5.30
C SER A 6 15.05 7.44 4.77
N GLU A 7 16.33 7.05 4.70
CA GLU A 7 17.42 7.90 4.19
C GLU A 7 17.20 8.25 2.70
N LEU A 8 16.75 7.29 1.89
CA LEU A 8 16.42 7.53 0.48
C LEU A 8 15.25 8.50 0.32
N LEU A 9 14.16 8.30 1.07
CA LEU A 9 13.00 9.21 1.00
C LEU A 9 13.38 10.63 1.43
N GLU A 10 14.17 10.79 2.50
CA GLU A 10 14.68 12.09 2.94
C GLU A 10 15.53 12.78 1.87
N ARG A 11 16.39 12.02 1.18
CA ARG A 11 17.16 12.53 0.04
C ARG A 11 16.26 13.03 -1.09
N LEU A 12 15.27 12.23 -1.48
CA LEU A 12 14.33 12.62 -2.53
C LEU A 12 13.52 13.86 -2.14
N ARG A 13 13.10 13.96 -0.89
CA ARG A 13 12.46 15.16 -0.35
C ARG A 13 13.38 16.38 -0.47
N SER A 14 14.66 16.24 -0.14
CA SER A 14 15.65 17.30 -0.29
C SER A 14 15.85 17.70 -1.76
N ASP A 15 15.93 16.74 -2.68
CA ASP A 15 16.08 17.01 -4.12
C ASP A 15 14.83 17.72 -4.69
N ILE A 16 13.62 17.35 -4.24
CA ILE A 16 12.37 18.06 -4.58
C ILE A 16 12.40 19.49 -4.04
N ALA A 17 12.79 19.67 -2.78
CA ALA A 17 12.84 20.96 -2.11
C ALA A 17 13.90 21.90 -2.71
N ALA A 18 14.95 21.37 -3.35
CA ALA A 18 16.00 22.17 -3.98
C ALA A 18 15.49 23.09 -5.10
N ALA A 19 14.37 22.72 -5.75
CA ALA A 19 13.72 23.55 -6.76
C ALA A 19 12.51 24.34 -6.22
N ASN A 20 12.33 24.42 -4.89
CA ASN A 20 11.19 25.09 -4.25
C ASN A 20 11.35 26.62 -4.22
N THR A 21 11.44 27.23 -5.40
CA THR A 21 11.60 28.68 -5.60
C THR A 21 10.52 29.20 -6.55
N GLY A 22 9.97 30.39 -6.27
CA GLY A 22 8.87 30.98 -7.05
C GLY A 22 9.15 31.02 -8.55
N GLY A 23 8.25 30.43 -9.33
CA GLY A 23 8.32 30.35 -10.79
C GLY A 23 9.35 29.37 -11.35
N ASN A 24 9.98 28.54 -10.51
CA ASN A 24 10.84 27.46 -10.98
C ASN A 24 9.99 26.34 -11.62
N VAL A 25 10.07 26.19 -12.94
CA VAL A 25 9.27 25.22 -13.70
C VAL A 25 9.53 23.77 -13.30
N GLU A 26 10.76 23.42 -12.95
CA GLU A 26 11.12 22.08 -12.46
C GLU A 26 10.47 21.78 -11.12
N GLY A 27 10.47 22.75 -10.20
CA GLY A 27 9.78 22.65 -8.91
C GLY A 27 8.26 22.60 -9.06
N LEU A 28 7.70 23.35 -10.01
CA LEU A 28 6.27 23.33 -10.33
C LEU A 28 5.84 21.99 -10.94
N LEU A 29 6.63 21.41 -11.84
CA LEU A 29 6.39 20.06 -12.35
C LEU A 29 6.51 19.02 -11.23
N ALA A 30 7.51 19.13 -10.34
CA ALA A 30 7.66 18.25 -9.19
C ALA A 30 6.42 18.29 -8.28
N ARG A 31 5.91 19.49 -7.98
CA ARG A 31 4.65 19.67 -7.23
C ARG A 31 3.46 19.06 -7.95
N HIS A 32 3.35 19.26 -9.27
CA HIS A 32 2.29 18.67 -10.09
C HIS A 32 2.31 17.13 -10.05
N ILE A 33 3.51 16.52 -10.06
CA ILE A 33 3.72 15.07 -10.00
C ILE A 33 3.37 14.48 -8.62
N VAL A 34 3.84 15.13 -7.55
CA VAL A 34 3.55 14.76 -6.16
C VAL A 34 2.07 14.95 -5.83
N GLY A 35 1.44 15.98 -6.41
CA GLY A 35 0.07 16.36 -6.12
C GLY A 35 -0.13 16.74 -4.66
N GLY A 36 -1.21 16.24 -4.06
CA GLY A 36 -1.59 16.50 -2.67
C GLY A 36 -1.04 15.52 -1.64
N ASP A 37 0.03 14.78 -1.92
CA ASP A 37 0.59 13.79 -0.97
C ASP A 37 1.07 14.49 0.32
N PRO A 38 0.39 14.31 1.48
CA PRO A 38 0.76 15.01 2.70
C PRO A 38 2.10 14.53 3.27
N ARG A 39 2.57 13.35 2.86
CA ARG A 39 3.78 12.71 3.39
C ARG A 39 5.07 13.34 2.85
N VAL A 40 4.98 14.21 1.84
CA VAL A 40 6.13 14.97 1.32
C VAL A 40 6.53 16.09 2.29
N GLU A 41 5.58 16.67 3.01
CA GLU A 41 5.82 17.69 4.04
C GLU A 41 6.64 18.92 3.57
N ILE A 42 6.45 19.35 2.32
CA ILE A 42 7.09 20.57 1.79
C ILE A 42 6.11 21.74 1.89
N ALA A 43 6.56 22.84 2.51
CA ALA A 43 5.90 24.13 2.40
C ALA A 43 6.20 24.72 1.02
N TRP A 44 5.26 24.59 0.09
CA TRP A 44 5.45 25.00 -1.30
C TRP A 44 5.54 26.52 -1.45
N GLY A 45 6.67 26.99 -1.99
CA GLY A 45 6.92 28.37 -2.41
C GLY A 45 7.23 28.48 -3.91
N VAL A 46 6.86 27.46 -4.70
CA VAL A 46 7.07 27.41 -6.17
C VAL A 46 6.07 28.23 -6.98
N ASP A 47 4.89 28.50 -6.42
CA ASP A 47 3.83 29.21 -7.14
C ASP A 47 4.24 30.65 -7.46
N CYS A 48 3.73 31.18 -8.57
CA CYS A 48 3.94 32.56 -8.97
C CYS A 48 3.00 33.49 -8.20
N ASP A 49 3.54 34.39 -7.39
CA ASP A 49 2.78 35.44 -6.70
C ASP A 49 2.84 36.79 -7.43
N ASP A 50 2.13 37.80 -6.91
CA ASP A 50 2.13 39.16 -7.49
C ASP A 50 3.54 39.77 -7.56
N THR A 51 4.38 39.46 -6.57
CA THR A 51 5.77 39.94 -6.51
C THR A 51 6.59 39.36 -7.65
N TRP A 52 6.47 38.06 -7.88
CA TRP A 52 7.12 37.36 -8.98
C TRP A 52 6.60 37.85 -10.33
N LEU A 53 5.28 38.06 -10.46
CA LEU A 53 4.68 38.58 -11.69
C LEU A 53 5.24 39.95 -12.07
N GLN A 54 5.49 40.82 -11.09
CA GLN A 54 6.04 42.16 -11.34
C GLN A 54 7.54 42.16 -11.62
N ARG A 55 8.31 41.24 -11.01
CA ARG A 55 9.78 41.29 -11.02
C ARG A 55 10.45 40.31 -11.98
N SER A 56 9.79 39.19 -12.26
CA SER A 56 10.42 38.02 -12.88
C SER A 56 9.67 37.49 -14.10
N TYR A 57 8.39 37.86 -14.26
CA TYR A 57 7.61 37.42 -15.41
C TYR A 57 8.08 38.11 -16.70
N ASP A 58 8.35 37.31 -17.72
CA ASP A 58 8.59 37.76 -19.08
C ASP A 58 7.64 36.99 -20.03
N PRO A 59 6.67 37.65 -20.68
CA PRO A 59 5.77 36.98 -21.62
C PRO A 59 6.50 36.45 -22.88
N SER A 60 7.73 36.88 -23.14
CA SER A 60 8.59 36.30 -24.17
C SER A 60 9.39 35.07 -23.68
N SER A 61 9.32 34.71 -22.41
CA SER A 61 9.99 33.54 -21.84
C SER A 61 9.01 32.37 -21.70
N LEU A 62 9.18 31.31 -22.51
CA LEU A 62 8.33 30.12 -22.41
C LEU A 62 8.32 29.49 -21.02
N PRO A 63 9.47 29.37 -20.31
CA PRO A 63 9.46 28.93 -18.92
C PRO A 63 8.61 29.83 -18.01
N SER A 64 8.65 31.16 -18.17
CA SER A 64 7.83 32.07 -17.35
C SER A 64 6.34 31.91 -17.62
N VAL A 65 5.94 31.69 -18.88
CA VAL A 65 4.55 31.39 -19.25
C VAL A 65 4.12 30.02 -18.71
N ALA A 66 4.98 29.00 -18.81
CA ALA A 66 4.73 27.67 -18.26
C ALA A 66 4.57 27.69 -16.73
N ALA A 67 5.40 28.46 -16.03
CA ALA A 67 5.33 28.62 -14.58
C ALA A 67 3.99 29.21 -14.13
N LEU A 68 3.51 30.22 -14.85
CA LEU A 68 2.19 30.81 -14.62
C LEU A 68 1.08 29.80 -14.93
N GLY A 69 1.23 28.99 -15.98
CA GLY A 69 0.33 27.90 -16.33
C GLY A 69 0.15 26.87 -15.21
N PHE A 70 1.23 26.38 -14.61
CA PHE A 70 1.15 25.50 -13.44
C PHE A 70 0.49 26.18 -12.24
N THR A 71 0.86 27.43 -11.96
CA THR A 71 0.35 28.18 -10.81
C THR A 71 -1.17 28.31 -10.86
N ILE A 72 -1.72 28.72 -12.02
CA ILE A 72 -3.16 28.89 -12.17
C ILE A 72 -3.88 27.53 -12.22
N ALA A 73 -3.25 26.49 -12.79
CA ALA A 73 -3.81 25.13 -12.76
C ALA A 73 -3.95 24.59 -11.33
N HIS A 74 -3.02 24.91 -10.43
CA HIS A 74 -3.12 24.55 -9.01
C HIS A 74 -4.09 25.45 -8.22
N GLN A 75 -4.23 26.72 -8.61
CA GLN A 75 -5.05 27.72 -7.94
C GLN A 75 -6.05 28.38 -8.92
N PRO A 76 -7.10 27.66 -9.34
CA PRO A 76 -8.10 28.19 -10.25
C PRO A 76 -8.88 29.32 -9.55
N GLY A 77 -8.63 30.57 -9.96
CA GLY A 77 -9.22 31.77 -9.36
C GLY A 77 -8.30 32.99 -9.31
N LEU A 78 -7.00 32.79 -9.51
CA LEU A 78 -6.02 33.88 -9.62
C LEU A 78 -6.27 34.74 -10.87
N ARG A 79 -6.18 36.06 -10.71
CA ARG A 79 -6.43 37.06 -11.78
C ARG A 79 -5.19 37.30 -12.66
N TYR A 80 -4.57 36.23 -13.14
CA TYR A 80 -3.39 36.30 -14.03
C TYR A 80 -3.72 36.04 -15.51
N GLY A 81 -5.01 35.99 -15.86
CA GLY A 81 -5.49 35.64 -17.20
C GLY A 81 -4.93 36.53 -18.31
N THR A 82 -4.84 37.84 -18.11
CA THR A 82 -4.31 38.77 -19.12
C THR A 82 -2.83 38.54 -19.40
N SER A 83 -2.00 38.40 -18.35
CA SER A 83 -0.58 38.09 -18.50
C SER A 83 -0.37 36.72 -19.17
N LEU A 84 -1.14 35.71 -18.75
CA LEU A 84 -1.09 34.38 -19.34
C LEU A 84 -1.42 34.40 -20.83
N GLU A 85 -2.48 35.11 -21.22
CA GLU A 85 -2.90 35.25 -22.61
C GLU A 85 -1.83 35.96 -23.44
N GLU A 86 -1.27 37.06 -22.95
CA GLU A 86 -0.16 37.77 -23.63
C GLU A 86 1.04 36.84 -23.88
N GLY A 87 1.43 36.06 -22.87
CA GLY A 87 2.51 35.09 -22.98
C GLY A 87 2.22 34.00 -24.02
N LEU A 88 1.00 33.45 -24.04
CA LEU A 88 0.58 32.44 -25.02
C LEU A 88 0.51 33.00 -26.44
N GLN A 89 0.04 34.23 -26.63
CA GLN A 89 0.05 34.92 -27.93
C GLN A 89 1.47 35.02 -28.50
N ARG A 90 2.45 35.36 -27.65
CA ARG A 90 3.87 35.41 -28.06
C ARG A 90 4.48 34.02 -28.27
N ALA A 91 4.01 33.00 -27.53
CA ALA A 91 4.44 31.63 -27.71
C ALA A 91 4.05 31.07 -29.09
N ILE A 92 2.78 31.27 -29.51
CA ILE A 92 2.28 30.74 -30.78
C ILE A 92 2.86 31.43 -32.02
N ALA A 93 3.43 32.62 -31.87
CA ALA A 93 4.15 33.31 -32.94
C ALA A 93 5.46 32.60 -33.33
N ARG A 94 5.91 31.62 -32.53
CA ARG A 94 7.09 30.80 -32.81
C ARG A 94 6.71 29.62 -33.69
N ASP A 95 7.59 29.32 -34.64
CA ASP A 95 7.49 28.10 -35.45
C ASP A 95 7.89 26.87 -34.61
N PRO A 96 6.95 25.91 -34.37
CA PRO A 96 7.25 24.65 -33.67
C PRO A 96 8.34 23.81 -34.33
N SER A 97 8.54 23.95 -35.64
CA SER A 97 9.43 23.10 -36.44
C SER A 97 10.90 23.55 -36.45
N ILE A 98 11.18 24.79 -36.01
CA ILE A 98 12.52 25.41 -36.03
C ILE A 98 13.21 25.34 -34.66
N ALA A 99 12.49 24.90 -33.62
CA ALA A 99 13.05 24.72 -32.28
C ALA A 99 14.13 23.62 -32.30
N GLY A 100 15.40 24.01 -32.30
CA GLY A 100 16.52 23.07 -32.23
C GLY A 100 16.56 22.28 -30.93
N HIS A 101 17.28 21.14 -30.93
CA HIS A 101 17.56 20.34 -29.74
C HIS A 101 18.20 21.23 -28.67
N GLY A 102 17.48 21.53 -27.59
CA GLY A 102 17.87 22.50 -26.55
C GLY A 102 16.96 23.73 -26.42
N ALA A 103 15.97 23.89 -27.29
CA ALA A 103 14.91 24.88 -27.10
C ALA A 103 14.02 24.51 -25.91
N ALA A 104 13.50 25.52 -25.21
CA ALA A 104 12.63 25.36 -24.03
C ALA A 104 11.42 24.44 -24.26
N LEU A 105 11.00 24.21 -25.52
CA LEU A 105 9.89 23.30 -25.85
C LEU A 105 10.25 21.80 -25.72
N HIS A 106 11.54 21.44 -25.68
CA HIS A 106 11.98 20.07 -25.40
C HIS A 106 11.98 19.75 -23.90
N ASP A 107 11.88 20.78 -23.04
CA ASP A 107 11.78 20.60 -21.60
C ASP A 107 10.33 20.17 -21.25
N PRO A 108 10.14 18.98 -20.64
CA PRO A 108 8.81 18.49 -20.29
C PRO A 108 8.08 19.40 -19.31
N ALA A 109 8.77 20.07 -18.37
CA ALA A 109 8.16 20.99 -17.44
C ALA A 109 7.57 22.20 -18.18
N VAL A 110 8.33 22.79 -19.10
CA VAL A 110 7.86 23.91 -19.91
C VAL A 110 6.68 23.49 -20.79
N LEU A 111 6.79 22.36 -21.50
CA LEU A 111 5.74 21.89 -22.39
C LEU A 111 4.43 21.60 -21.63
N ILE A 112 4.49 20.88 -20.51
CA ILE A 112 3.33 20.58 -19.68
C ILE A 112 2.72 21.88 -19.14
N GLY A 113 3.52 22.80 -18.62
CA GLY A 113 3.03 24.08 -18.12
C GLY A 113 2.33 24.93 -19.19
N LEU A 114 2.86 24.96 -20.42
CA LEU A 114 2.20 25.63 -21.56
C LEU A 114 0.87 24.98 -21.95
N ILE A 115 0.80 23.64 -21.93
CA ILE A 115 -0.45 22.92 -22.22
C ILE A 115 -1.49 23.19 -21.13
N LEU A 116 -1.08 23.20 -19.85
CA LEU A 116 -1.96 23.56 -18.75
C LEU A 116 -2.49 24.99 -18.92
N ALA A 117 -1.63 25.95 -19.26
CA ALA A 117 -2.04 27.32 -19.58
C ALA A 117 -3.05 27.36 -20.74
N ALA A 118 -2.74 26.71 -21.87
CA ALA A 118 -3.61 26.69 -23.04
C ALA A 118 -4.98 26.04 -22.76
N ARG A 119 -5.03 25.01 -21.90
CA ARG A 119 -6.29 24.36 -21.49
C ARG A 119 -7.21 25.30 -20.74
N MET A 120 -6.69 26.29 -20.01
CA MET A 120 -7.50 27.28 -19.30
C MET A 120 -8.24 28.22 -20.24
N LEU A 121 -7.61 28.55 -21.38
CA LEU A 121 -8.18 29.45 -22.40
C LEU A 121 -8.87 28.71 -23.55
N ARG A 122 -9.05 27.38 -23.45
CA ARG A 122 -9.50 26.55 -24.58
C ARG A 122 -10.87 26.94 -25.16
N THR A 123 -11.75 27.50 -24.33
CA THR A 123 -13.10 27.90 -24.74
C THR A 123 -13.06 29.18 -25.58
N ASP A 124 -12.25 30.15 -25.17
CA ASP A 124 -12.20 31.48 -25.77
C ASP A 124 -11.13 31.60 -26.87
N SER A 125 -10.06 30.80 -26.78
CA SER A 125 -8.92 30.81 -27.70
C SER A 125 -8.37 29.39 -27.94
N PRO A 126 -9.10 28.56 -28.70
CA PRO A 126 -8.71 27.17 -28.97
C PRO A 126 -7.38 27.05 -29.74
N GLN A 127 -6.94 28.11 -30.42
CA GLN A 127 -5.69 28.12 -31.18
C GLN A 127 -4.44 27.83 -30.32
N TYR A 128 -4.43 28.21 -29.03
CA TYR A 128 -3.28 27.97 -28.16
C TYR A 128 -3.09 26.47 -27.90
N LEU A 129 -4.18 25.75 -27.66
CA LEU A 129 -4.13 24.30 -27.44
C LEU A 129 -3.79 23.56 -28.74
N ALA A 130 -4.30 24.04 -29.88
CA ALA A 130 -3.98 23.50 -31.20
C ALA A 130 -2.48 23.62 -31.54
N TRP A 131 -1.86 24.76 -31.20
CA TRP A 131 -0.41 24.95 -31.34
C TRP A 131 0.38 24.01 -30.43
N CYS A 132 0.00 23.87 -29.16
CA CYS A 132 0.65 22.90 -28.25
C CYS A 132 0.54 21.47 -28.77
N ALA A 133 -0.63 21.10 -29.30
CA ALA A 133 -0.84 19.80 -29.94
C ALA A 133 0.09 19.58 -31.15
N GLN A 134 0.35 20.63 -31.95
CA GLN A 134 1.32 20.56 -33.05
C GLN A 134 2.75 20.34 -32.55
N VAL A 135 3.17 21.06 -31.49
CA VAL A 135 4.48 20.88 -30.84
C VAL A 135 4.64 19.44 -30.37
N VAL A 136 3.66 18.91 -29.64
CA VAL A 136 3.69 17.52 -29.14
C VAL A 136 3.82 16.50 -30.27
N ARG A 137 3.06 16.65 -31.38
CA ARG A 137 3.18 15.76 -32.54
C ARG A 137 4.59 15.83 -33.16
N GLY A 138 5.14 17.03 -33.29
CA GLY A 138 6.51 17.22 -33.80
C GLY A 138 7.54 16.48 -32.95
N LEU A 139 7.48 16.65 -31.63
CA LEU A 139 8.37 15.98 -30.69
C LEU A 139 8.18 14.45 -30.68
N ALA A 140 6.94 13.97 -30.75
CA ALA A 140 6.63 12.55 -30.79
C ALA A 140 7.10 11.87 -32.09
N ASN A 141 7.12 12.60 -33.21
CA ASN A 141 7.61 12.09 -34.51
C ASN A 141 9.14 11.99 -34.55
N VAL A 142 9.85 12.83 -33.80
CA VAL A 142 11.31 12.82 -33.68
C VAL A 142 11.78 11.89 -32.54
N ALA A 143 10.86 11.45 -31.68
CA ALA A 143 11.18 10.64 -30.52
C ALA A 143 11.90 9.33 -30.91
N SER A 144 12.85 8.94 -30.06
CA SER A 144 13.65 7.72 -30.18
C SER A 144 12.81 6.43 -30.14
N VAL A 145 13.47 5.27 -30.20
CA VAL A 145 12.86 3.92 -30.06
C VAL A 145 11.89 3.80 -28.87
N ARG A 146 12.02 4.66 -27.85
CA ARG A 146 11.20 4.68 -26.64
C ARG A 146 10.47 6.02 -26.49
N MET A 147 9.15 5.95 -26.32
CA MET A 147 8.30 7.11 -26.00
C MET A 147 8.53 7.58 -24.56
N ASP A 148 8.85 8.86 -24.38
CA ASP A 148 8.99 9.48 -23.06
C ASP A 148 7.63 9.57 -22.34
N PRO A 149 7.48 9.10 -21.07
CA PRO A 149 6.19 9.12 -20.38
C PRO A 149 5.65 10.53 -20.07
N LEU A 150 6.52 11.52 -19.85
CA LEU A 150 6.11 12.92 -19.66
C LEU A 150 5.64 13.53 -21.00
N LEU A 151 6.24 13.16 -22.13
CA LEU A 151 5.74 13.55 -23.45
C LEU A 151 4.39 12.88 -23.77
N ALA A 152 4.23 11.59 -23.44
CA ALA A 152 2.96 10.88 -23.56
C ALA A 152 1.86 11.51 -22.68
N TYR A 153 2.22 11.96 -21.47
CA TYR A 153 1.33 12.72 -20.61
C TYR A 153 0.95 14.08 -21.21
N ALA A 154 1.92 14.82 -21.74
CA ALA A 154 1.66 16.08 -22.44
C ALA A 154 0.70 15.89 -23.63
N ALA A 155 0.84 14.79 -24.39
CA ALA A 155 -0.08 14.44 -25.46
C ALA A 155 -1.51 14.19 -24.97
N GLN A 156 -1.67 13.45 -23.88
CA GLN A 156 -2.98 13.25 -23.25
C GLN A 156 -3.60 14.59 -22.82
N LEU A 157 -2.81 15.46 -22.19
CA LEU A 157 -3.29 16.79 -21.79
C LEU A 157 -3.71 17.65 -22.99
N ALA A 158 -2.98 17.55 -24.11
CA ALA A 158 -3.24 18.28 -25.34
C ALA A 158 -4.34 17.65 -26.23
N GLY A 159 -4.89 16.49 -25.86
CA GLY A 159 -5.88 15.78 -26.66
C GLY A 159 -5.32 15.19 -27.96
N VAL A 160 -4.03 14.82 -27.96
CA VAL A 160 -3.34 14.24 -29.11
C VAL A 160 -3.05 12.77 -28.87
N SER A 161 -3.33 11.95 -29.87
CA SER A 161 -2.89 10.56 -29.88
C SER A 161 -1.43 10.46 -30.33
N VAL A 162 -0.58 9.92 -29.47
CA VAL A 162 0.82 9.57 -29.75
C VAL A 162 1.06 8.11 -29.32
N GLY A 163 2.23 7.55 -29.62
CA GLY A 163 2.63 6.23 -29.12
C GLY A 163 2.56 6.15 -27.59
N ARG A 164 2.39 4.94 -27.04
CA ARG A 164 2.41 4.71 -25.58
C ARG A 164 3.84 4.46 -25.09
N PRO A 165 4.15 4.78 -23.82
CA PRO A 165 5.41 4.37 -23.19
C PRO A 165 5.60 2.86 -23.28
N HIS A 166 6.85 2.42 -23.44
CA HIS A 166 7.20 1.00 -23.43
C HIS A 166 7.50 0.53 -22.01
N PHE A 167 7.01 -0.66 -21.65
CA PHE A 167 7.36 -1.32 -20.40
C PHE A 167 8.71 -2.01 -20.54
N ASP A 168 9.69 -1.57 -19.77
CA ASP A 168 11.01 -2.18 -19.67
C ASP A 168 11.53 -1.96 -18.24
N VAL A 169 11.69 -3.04 -17.48
CA VAL A 169 12.17 -2.99 -16.09
C VAL A 169 13.66 -2.63 -15.99
N GLU A 170 14.43 -2.88 -17.06
CA GLU A 170 15.86 -2.58 -17.16
C GLU A 170 16.12 -1.15 -17.66
N ALA A 171 15.07 -0.39 -17.95
CA ALA A 171 15.17 1.01 -18.32
C ALA A 171 15.85 1.87 -17.23
N PRO A 172 16.37 3.07 -17.57
CA PRO A 172 16.87 4.01 -16.56
C PRO A 172 15.84 4.26 -15.44
N LEU A 173 16.29 4.38 -14.19
CA LEU A 173 15.43 4.44 -13.01
C LEU A 173 14.36 5.55 -13.11
N GLY A 174 14.76 6.74 -13.59
CA GLY A 174 13.83 7.86 -13.80
C GLY A 174 12.75 7.56 -14.85
N TYR A 175 13.07 6.80 -15.88
CA TYR A 175 12.08 6.36 -16.88
C TYR A 175 11.09 5.36 -16.26
N CYS A 176 11.57 4.38 -15.50
CA CYS A 176 10.70 3.43 -14.79
C CYS A 176 9.72 4.15 -13.85
N ALA A 177 10.20 5.13 -13.08
CA ALA A 177 9.36 5.93 -12.20
C ALA A 177 8.35 6.78 -12.98
N ALA A 178 8.75 7.33 -14.14
CA ALA A 178 7.86 8.06 -15.05
C ALA A 178 6.77 7.15 -15.65
N VAL A 179 7.08 5.90 -16.00
CA VAL A 179 6.10 4.91 -16.47
C VAL A 179 5.08 4.56 -15.38
N ASP A 180 5.53 4.28 -14.15
CA ASP A 180 4.61 3.98 -13.03
C ASP A 180 3.67 5.16 -12.75
N TRP A 181 4.20 6.39 -12.76
CA TRP A 181 3.42 7.61 -12.62
C TRP A 181 2.42 7.81 -13.76
N TRP A 182 2.86 7.62 -15.01
CA TRP A 182 2.00 7.77 -16.20
C TRP A 182 0.84 6.76 -16.18
N CYS A 183 1.06 5.55 -15.68
CA CYS A 183 0.00 4.54 -15.54
C CYS A 183 -1.15 5.01 -14.64
N ASP A 184 -0.89 5.88 -13.66
CA ASP A 184 -1.96 6.48 -12.83
C ASP A 184 -2.71 7.60 -13.53
N GLN A 185 -2.15 8.16 -14.62
CA GLN A 185 -2.79 9.24 -15.39
C GLN A 185 -3.65 8.69 -16.55
N ALA A 186 -3.39 7.46 -16.99
CA ALA A 186 -4.03 6.87 -18.17
C ALA A 186 -5.45 6.35 -17.86
N GLU A 187 -6.48 6.98 -18.43
CA GLU A 187 -7.90 6.67 -18.13
C GLU A 187 -8.50 5.54 -19.00
N ALA A 188 -7.92 5.25 -20.17
CA ALA A 188 -8.59 4.41 -21.18
C ALA A 188 -8.29 2.91 -21.05
N GLN A 189 -7.00 2.54 -20.91
CA GLN A 189 -6.56 1.15 -20.79
C GLN A 189 -5.23 1.10 -20.01
N PRO A 190 -5.10 0.21 -19.02
CA PRO A 190 -3.87 0.07 -18.25
C PRO A 190 -2.74 -0.46 -19.15
N LEU A 191 -1.58 0.20 -19.11
CA LEU A 191 -0.37 -0.26 -19.82
C LEU A 191 0.20 -1.53 -19.19
N LEU A 192 0.14 -1.62 -17.86
CA LEU A 192 0.69 -2.72 -17.07
C LEU A 192 -0.44 -3.46 -16.36
N ASN A 193 -0.34 -4.79 -16.30
CA ASN A 193 -1.15 -5.58 -15.37
C ASN A 193 -0.62 -5.44 -13.92
N VAL A 194 -1.34 -6.01 -12.95
CA VAL A 194 -1.00 -5.92 -11.52
C VAL A 194 0.40 -6.48 -11.22
N GLU A 195 0.72 -7.67 -11.77
CA GLU A 195 2.00 -8.35 -11.54
C GLU A 195 3.19 -7.60 -12.16
N GLN A 196 3.02 -7.06 -13.37
CA GLN A 196 4.01 -6.22 -14.04
C GLN A 196 4.26 -4.93 -13.27
N ARG A 197 3.20 -4.33 -12.73
CA ARG A 197 3.29 -3.11 -11.93
C ARG A 197 3.99 -3.36 -10.59
N GLN A 198 3.71 -4.50 -9.94
CA GLN A 198 4.41 -4.95 -8.74
C GLN A 198 5.89 -5.20 -9.01
N SER A 199 6.21 -5.89 -10.11
CA SER A 199 7.59 -6.15 -10.53
C SER A 199 8.37 -4.85 -10.80
N LEU A 200 7.74 -3.89 -11.48
CA LEU A 200 8.31 -2.55 -11.71
C LEU A 200 8.62 -1.84 -10.38
N ARG A 201 7.66 -1.84 -9.45
CA ARG A 201 7.81 -1.20 -8.14
C ARG A 201 8.87 -1.86 -7.27
N ALA A 202 8.95 -3.19 -7.29
CA ALA A 202 10.03 -3.92 -6.61
C ALA A 202 11.40 -3.52 -7.15
N ALA A 203 11.56 -3.48 -8.48
CA ALA A 203 12.80 -3.04 -9.12
C ALA A 203 13.16 -1.58 -8.79
N LEU A 204 12.16 -0.69 -8.73
CA LEU A 204 12.35 0.71 -8.33
C LEU A 204 12.86 0.84 -6.89
N VAL A 205 12.36 0.02 -5.96
CA VAL A 205 12.84 0.00 -4.57
C VAL A 205 14.28 -0.51 -4.52
N GLU A 206 14.57 -1.67 -5.14
CA GLU A 206 15.90 -2.28 -5.12
C GLU A 206 16.96 -1.34 -5.73
N ARG A 207 16.70 -0.85 -6.95
CA ARG A 207 17.62 0.03 -7.67
C ARG A 207 17.70 1.42 -7.06
N GLY A 208 16.60 1.94 -6.51
CA GLY A 208 16.59 3.21 -5.79
C GLY A 208 17.49 3.20 -4.56
N LEU A 209 17.53 2.07 -3.84
CA LEU A 209 18.45 1.86 -2.71
C LEU A 209 19.91 1.71 -3.17
N ALA A 210 20.15 1.08 -4.32
CA ALA A 210 21.50 0.90 -4.88
C ALA A 210 22.08 2.20 -5.47
N GLU A 211 21.27 3.02 -6.14
CA GLU A 211 21.66 4.24 -6.85
C GLU A 211 21.56 5.52 -5.97
N ALA A 212 21.73 5.39 -4.64
CA ALA A 212 21.47 6.47 -3.68
C ALA A 212 22.44 7.67 -3.74
N THR A 213 23.47 7.64 -4.58
CA THR A 213 24.59 8.60 -4.57
C THR A 213 24.47 9.76 -5.58
N GLY A 214 23.54 9.69 -6.54
CA GLY A 214 23.37 10.71 -7.59
C GLY A 214 22.48 11.90 -7.19
N HIS A 215 22.76 13.09 -7.73
CA HIS A 215 21.85 14.24 -7.67
C HIS A 215 20.79 14.10 -8.77
N ARG A 216 19.51 14.26 -8.41
CA ARG A 216 18.37 14.13 -9.33
C ARG A 216 17.73 15.51 -9.52
N SER A 217 17.12 15.72 -10.68
CA SER A 217 16.24 16.90 -10.83
C SER A 217 15.02 16.76 -9.92
N ALA A 218 14.36 17.89 -9.60
CA ALA A 218 13.22 17.87 -8.70
C ALA A 218 12.06 17.00 -9.22
N HIS A 219 11.79 17.02 -10.54
CA HIS A 219 10.74 16.18 -11.12
C HIS A 219 11.11 14.69 -11.10
N GLN A 220 12.37 14.32 -11.35
CA GLN A 220 12.85 12.94 -11.25
C GLN A 220 12.74 12.42 -9.81
N ALA A 221 13.10 13.26 -8.84
CA ALA A 221 12.95 12.94 -7.43
C ALA A 221 11.48 12.79 -7.03
N ALA A 222 10.59 13.63 -7.55
CA ALA A 222 9.13 13.54 -7.35
C ALA A 222 8.53 12.24 -7.92
N LEU A 223 8.91 11.85 -9.14
CA LEU A 223 8.47 10.59 -9.75
C LEU A 223 8.90 9.39 -8.92
N LEU A 224 10.18 9.35 -8.55
CA LEU A 224 10.73 8.25 -7.76
C LEU A 224 10.13 8.21 -6.35
N TRP A 225 9.94 9.37 -5.71
CA TRP A 225 9.26 9.47 -4.42
C TRP A 225 7.88 8.81 -4.48
N ARG A 226 7.07 9.18 -5.48
CA ARG A 226 5.70 8.67 -5.59
C ARG A 226 5.69 7.17 -5.84
N ALA A 227 6.55 6.67 -6.73
CA ALA A 227 6.64 5.25 -7.02
C ALA A 227 7.10 4.44 -5.80
N LEU A 228 8.10 4.93 -5.04
CA LEU A 228 8.56 4.28 -3.81
C LEU A 228 7.49 4.28 -2.72
N ARG A 229 6.79 5.40 -2.51
CA ARG A 229 5.68 5.48 -1.55
C ARG A 229 4.55 4.51 -1.91
N ALA A 230 4.24 4.37 -3.20
CA ALA A 230 3.25 3.41 -3.67
C ALA A 230 3.71 1.97 -3.46
N ALA A 231 4.97 1.66 -3.77
CA ALA A 231 5.57 0.35 -3.53
C ALA A 231 5.58 -0.04 -2.05
N ILE A 232 5.90 0.90 -1.15
CA ILE A 232 5.89 0.68 0.30
C ILE A 232 4.46 0.47 0.80
N ALA A 233 3.48 1.24 0.33
CA ALA A 233 2.09 1.07 0.72
C ALA A 233 1.58 -0.33 0.30
N GLU A 234 1.80 -0.71 -0.96
CA GLU A 234 1.42 -2.02 -1.49
C GLU A 234 2.13 -3.18 -0.78
N GLY A 235 3.43 -3.02 -0.51
CA GLY A 235 4.20 -4.01 0.27
C GLY A 235 3.76 -4.08 1.73
N SER A 236 3.34 -2.96 2.34
CA SER A 236 2.84 -2.93 3.72
C SER A 236 1.50 -3.64 3.84
N ASP A 237 0.59 -3.44 2.87
CA ASP A 237 -0.69 -4.16 2.84
C ASP A 237 -0.49 -5.67 2.73
N SER A 238 0.46 -6.11 1.89
CA SER A 238 0.83 -7.53 1.78
C SER A 238 1.53 -8.07 3.02
N LEU A 239 2.39 -7.28 3.70
CA LEU A 239 3.04 -7.69 4.94
C LEU A 239 2.03 -7.77 6.11
N LEU A 240 1.08 -6.84 6.17
CA LEU A 240 -0.01 -6.84 7.14
C LEU A 240 -0.97 -8.01 6.90
N GLN A 241 -1.18 -8.41 5.65
CA GLN A 241 -1.98 -9.57 5.26
C GLN A 241 -1.09 -10.80 5.03
N SER A 242 -0.46 -11.29 6.09
CA SER A 242 0.43 -12.46 6.03
C SER A 242 0.16 -13.44 7.17
N THR A 243 0.59 -14.70 7.00
CA THR A 243 0.49 -15.73 8.04
C THR A 243 1.28 -15.36 9.29
N SER A 244 2.38 -14.61 9.16
CA SER A 244 3.16 -14.11 10.30
C SER A 244 2.42 -13.01 11.07
N THR A 245 1.59 -12.21 10.41
CA THR A 245 0.70 -11.26 11.11
C THR A 245 -0.37 -11.99 11.91
N VAL A 246 -0.99 -13.03 11.34
CA VAL A 246 -1.91 -13.91 12.09
C VAL A 246 -1.21 -14.48 13.32
N ALA A 247 -0.02 -15.07 13.14
CA ALA A 247 0.75 -15.63 14.25
C ALA A 247 1.12 -14.57 15.31
N SER A 248 1.47 -13.35 14.90
CA SER A 248 1.80 -12.25 15.81
C SER A 248 0.58 -11.77 16.61
N LEU A 249 -0.58 -11.65 15.97
CA LEU A 249 -1.84 -11.26 16.63
C LEU A 249 -2.27 -12.32 17.65
N LEU A 250 -2.27 -13.59 17.24
CA LEU A 250 -2.63 -14.70 18.12
C LEU A 250 -1.58 -14.95 19.21
N GLY A 251 -0.30 -14.66 18.95
CA GLY A 251 0.76 -14.69 19.96
C GLY A 251 0.56 -13.69 21.10
N GLN A 252 -0.30 -12.67 20.93
CA GLN A 252 -0.70 -11.75 22.00
C GLN A 252 -1.89 -12.25 22.83
N PHE A 253 -2.41 -13.46 22.58
CA PHE A 253 -3.60 -13.98 23.27
C PHE A 253 -3.47 -13.91 24.79
N GLU A 254 -2.36 -14.38 25.37
CA GLU A 254 -2.13 -14.30 26.82
C GLU A 254 -2.11 -12.86 27.35
N SER A 255 -1.50 -11.93 26.60
CA SER A 255 -1.49 -10.50 26.92
C SER A 255 -2.91 -9.92 26.94
N CYS A 256 -3.77 -10.33 26.00
CA CYS A 256 -5.19 -9.94 25.97
C CYS A 256 -5.95 -10.45 27.20
N LEU A 257 -5.60 -11.64 27.70
CA LEU A 257 -6.23 -12.20 28.88
C LEU A 257 -5.92 -11.44 30.17
N ARG A 258 -4.96 -10.50 30.19
CA ARG A 258 -4.74 -9.60 31.35
C ARG A 258 -6.01 -8.86 31.79
N ARG A 259 -6.91 -8.54 30.85
CA ARG A 259 -8.18 -7.86 31.11
C ARG A 259 -9.37 -8.81 31.17
N TRP A 260 -9.14 -10.12 31.08
CA TRP A 260 -10.19 -11.13 31.21
C TRP A 260 -10.84 -11.03 32.59
N ARG A 261 -12.18 -11.09 32.65
CA ARG A 261 -12.91 -10.83 33.89
C ARG A 261 -13.09 -12.11 34.68
N TRP A 262 -12.55 -12.12 35.89
CA TRP A 262 -12.88 -13.10 36.91
C TRP A 262 -13.02 -12.40 38.27
N ASP A 263 -14.22 -11.90 38.53
CA ASP A 263 -14.51 -11.14 39.73
C ASP A 263 -14.56 -12.00 41.01
N SER A 264 -14.10 -11.42 42.11
CA SER A 264 -14.28 -11.97 43.46
C SER A 264 -15.73 -12.33 43.76
N THR A 265 -15.92 -13.24 44.72
CA THR A 265 -17.25 -13.54 45.29
C THR A 265 -17.79 -12.45 46.22
N ASP A 266 -16.97 -11.46 46.63
CA ASP A 266 -17.39 -10.36 47.52
C ASP A 266 -18.15 -9.24 46.78
N LEU A 267 -18.06 -9.20 45.45
CA LEU A 267 -18.80 -8.25 44.63
C LEU A 267 -20.29 -8.62 44.59
N LYS A 268 -21.15 -7.59 44.68
CA LYS A 268 -22.61 -7.77 44.64
C LYS A 268 -23.10 -8.42 43.36
N ILE A 269 -22.45 -8.11 42.24
CA ILE A 269 -22.76 -8.63 40.90
C ILE A 269 -21.43 -8.95 40.21
N PRO A 270 -20.85 -10.13 40.46
CA PRO A 270 -19.54 -10.49 39.91
C PRO A 270 -19.66 -10.82 38.41
N VAL A 271 -18.72 -10.31 37.61
CA VAL A 271 -18.54 -10.67 36.20
C VAL A 271 -17.44 -11.72 36.08
N ARG A 272 -17.79 -12.87 35.51
CA ARG A 272 -16.86 -13.99 35.26
C ARG A 272 -17.02 -14.48 33.83
N TRP A 273 -15.93 -14.42 33.07
CA TRP A 273 -15.86 -14.94 31.71
C TRP A 273 -15.17 -16.29 31.74
N LEU A 274 -15.91 -17.33 31.36
CA LEU A 274 -15.41 -18.69 31.30
C LEU A 274 -14.81 -18.99 29.93
N ILE A 275 -13.84 -19.90 29.94
CA ILE A 275 -13.31 -20.59 28.76
C ILE A 275 -13.40 -22.08 29.09
N ARG A 276 -14.30 -22.79 28.41
CA ARG A 276 -14.73 -24.16 28.73
C ARG A 276 -14.35 -25.18 27.67
N SER A 277 -14.21 -24.72 26.45
CA SER A 277 -14.09 -25.59 25.28
C SER A 277 -13.31 -24.89 24.17
N GLU A 278 -12.87 -25.72 23.23
CA GLU A 278 -12.29 -25.31 21.96
C GLU A 278 -13.16 -24.29 21.22
N ARG A 279 -14.48 -24.52 21.18
CA ARG A 279 -15.44 -23.59 20.56
C ARG A 279 -15.41 -22.19 21.17
N GLU A 280 -15.31 -22.07 22.50
CA GLU A 280 -15.20 -20.74 23.13
C GLU A 280 -13.85 -20.08 22.82
N VAL A 281 -12.79 -20.87 22.62
CA VAL A 281 -11.50 -20.35 22.13
C VAL A 281 -11.64 -19.86 20.68
N GLN A 282 -12.32 -20.62 19.82
CA GLN A 282 -12.62 -20.21 18.43
C GLN A 282 -13.38 -18.87 18.40
N ASP A 283 -14.40 -18.69 19.25
CA ASP A 283 -15.15 -17.42 19.36
C ASP A 283 -14.23 -16.24 19.76
N ILE A 284 -13.26 -16.46 20.65
CA ILE A 284 -12.29 -15.43 21.05
C ILE A 284 -11.33 -15.11 19.89
N LEU A 285 -10.79 -16.14 19.23
CA LEU A 285 -9.91 -15.96 18.07
C LEU A 285 -10.63 -15.24 16.93
N TRP A 286 -11.91 -15.53 16.71
CA TRP A 286 -12.75 -14.81 15.76
C TRP A 286 -12.75 -13.31 16.06
N VAL A 287 -13.00 -12.91 17.31
CA VAL A 287 -13.01 -11.49 17.70
C VAL A 287 -11.65 -10.83 17.45
N ILE A 288 -10.54 -11.53 17.74
CA ILE A 288 -9.17 -11.01 17.52
C ILE A 288 -8.88 -10.84 16.02
N LEU A 289 -9.25 -11.82 15.20
CA LEU A 289 -8.87 -11.89 13.80
C LEU A 289 -9.82 -11.11 12.88
N ARG A 290 -11.12 -11.09 13.15
CA ARG A 290 -12.14 -10.53 12.25
C ARG A 290 -11.96 -9.03 11.97
N SER A 291 -11.31 -8.31 12.89
CA SER A 291 -10.96 -6.89 12.70
C SER A 291 -9.81 -6.66 11.73
N ALA A 292 -8.92 -7.64 11.56
CA ALA A 292 -7.75 -7.55 10.67
C ALA A 292 -7.98 -8.29 9.34
N PHE A 293 -8.83 -9.31 9.33
CA PHE A 293 -9.09 -10.17 8.18
C PHE A 293 -10.60 -10.17 7.84
N PRO A 294 -11.03 -9.30 6.90
CA PRO A 294 -12.44 -9.15 6.57
C PRO A 294 -13.12 -10.39 5.96
N ASP A 295 -12.32 -11.28 5.39
CA ASP A 295 -12.70 -12.54 4.76
C ASP A 295 -12.52 -13.74 5.69
N LEU A 296 -12.27 -13.53 6.99
CA LEU A 296 -12.33 -14.61 7.99
C LEU A 296 -13.71 -15.28 7.91
N GLU A 297 -13.69 -16.58 7.69
CA GLU A 297 -14.88 -17.43 7.57
C GLU A 297 -14.80 -18.62 8.52
N ASP A 298 -15.97 -19.07 8.97
CA ASP A 298 -16.13 -20.44 9.49
C ASP A 298 -16.03 -21.37 8.28
N GLU A 299 -15.17 -22.39 8.29
CA GLU A 299 -15.08 -23.23 7.09
C GLU A 299 -16.30 -24.16 6.97
N ASP A 300 -17.05 -23.95 5.88
CA ASP A 300 -18.06 -24.87 5.36
C ASP A 300 -17.47 -26.25 5.09
N THR A 301 -18.30 -27.29 5.19
CA THR A 301 -17.89 -28.69 4.98
C THR A 301 -17.04 -28.87 3.72
N LEU A 302 -15.79 -29.32 3.91
CA LEU A 302 -14.90 -29.68 2.80
C LEU A 302 -15.52 -30.80 1.94
N PRO A 303 -15.13 -30.91 0.66
CA PRO A 303 -15.49 -32.05 -0.17
C PRO A 303 -15.18 -33.35 0.56
N LYS A 304 -16.14 -34.29 0.60
CA LYS A 304 -15.98 -35.55 1.34
C LYS A 304 -14.68 -36.24 0.95
N PHE A 305 -13.85 -36.55 1.95
CA PHE A 305 -12.65 -37.36 1.76
C PHE A 305 -12.88 -38.74 2.40
N GLY A 306 -13.03 -39.76 1.55
CA GLY A 306 -13.45 -41.09 2.00
C GLY A 306 -14.86 -41.07 2.60
N HIS A 307 -15.03 -41.63 3.80
CA HIS A 307 -16.30 -41.65 4.53
C HIS A 307 -16.48 -40.48 5.52
N SER A 308 -15.51 -39.56 5.60
CA SER A 308 -15.48 -38.49 6.60
C SER A 308 -15.66 -37.11 5.97
N THR A 309 -16.36 -36.24 6.70
CA THR A 309 -16.46 -34.81 6.41
C THR A 309 -15.49 -34.10 7.32
N TYR A 310 -14.47 -33.47 6.73
CA TYR A 310 -13.47 -32.69 7.46
C TYR A 310 -13.92 -31.24 7.61
N ARG A 311 -13.74 -30.66 8.79
CA ARG A 311 -14.08 -29.27 9.10
C ARG A 311 -12.94 -28.67 9.91
N ALA A 312 -12.20 -27.72 9.33
CA ALA A 312 -11.32 -26.87 10.12
C ALA A 312 -12.16 -25.84 10.88
N ASP A 313 -11.59 -25.28 11.93
CA ASP A 313 -12.30 -24.36 12.80
C ASP A 313 -12.49 -22.98 12.17
N LEU A 314 -11.41 -22.38 11.65
CA LEU A 314 -11.42 -21.05 11.04
C LEU A 314 -10.58 -21.01 9.76
N GLY A 315 -11.02 -20.21 8.78
CA GLY A 315 -10.32 -20.03 7.50
C GLY A 315 -10.11 -18.57 7.13
N ILE A 316 -8.95 -18.26 6.54
CA ILE A 316 -8.64 -16.97 5.93
C ILE A 316 -8.28 -17.22 4.45
N PRO A 317 -9.26 -17.16 3.53
CA PRO A 317 -9.09 -17.48 2.11
C PRO A 317 -8.01 -16.65 1.41
N SER A 318 -7.94 -15.34 1.69
CA SER A 318 -6.94 -14.43 1.11
C SER A 318 -5.49 -14.85 1.41
N LEU A 319 -5.28 -15.58 2.50
CA LEU A 319 -3.96 -16.11 2.89
C LEU A 319 -3.77 -17.57 2.50
N GLY A 320 -4.84 -18.25 2.04
CA GLY A 320 -4.90 -19.70 1.92
C GLY A 320 -4.51 -20.39 3.23
N LEU A 321 -4.94 -19.83 4.37
CA LEU A 321 -4.59 -20.29 5.71
C LEU A 321 -5.82 -20.83 6.43
N LEU A 322 -5.68 -22.03 7.00
CA LEU A 322 -6.60 -22.57 8.00
C LEU A 322 -6.01 -22.38 9.40
N ILE A 323 -6.89 -22.23 10.38
CA ILE A 323 -6.51 -22.18 11.79
C ILE A 323 -7.22 -23.33 12.49
N GLU A 324 -6.42 -24.26 13.01
CA GLU A 324 -6.88 -25.42 13.77
C GLU A 324 -6.76 -25.10 15.27
N VAL A 325 -7.87 -25.14 15.99
CA VAL A 325 -7.91 -24.78 17.41
C VAL A 325 -8.03 -26.05 18.23
N LYS A 326 -7.24 -26.18 19.29
CA LYS A 326 -7.34 -27.30 20.24
C LYS A 326 -7.36 -26.80 21.68
N TYR A 327 -8.00 -27.58 22.56
CA TYR A 327 -8.13 -27.24 23.97
C TYR A 327 -7.51 -28.35 24.84
N ALA A 328 -6.45 -28.02 25.60
CA ALA A 328 -5.80 -28.95 26.52
C ALA A 328 -6.26 -28.74 27.96
N ARG A 329 -6.90 -29.76 28.55
CA ARG A 329 -7.33 -29.79 29.97
C ARG A 329 -6.28 -30.33 30.91
N SER A 330 -5.30 -31.08 30.39
CA SER A 330 -4.21 -31.66 31.18
C SER A 330 -2.96 -31.87 30.33
N ALA A 331 -1.80 -32.01 30.98
CA ALA A 331 -0.53 -32.34 30.32
C ALA A 331 -0.65 -33.60 29.43
N GLY A 332 -1.43 -34.60 29.86
CA GLY A 332 -1.59 -35.86 29.13
C GLY A 332 -2.32 -35.73 27.79
N GLU A 333 -3.05 -34.63 27.56
CA GLU A 333 -3.80 -34.41 26.32
C GLU A 333 -2.92 -33.90 25.17
N PHE A 334 -1.74 -33.34 25.43
CA PHE A 334 -0.87 -32.80 24.37
C PHE A 334 -0.49 -33.85 23.33
N LYS A 335 -0.18 -35.08 23.76
CA LYS A 335 0.12 -36.19 22.85
C LYS A 335 -1.07 -36.58 21.97
N GLU A 336 -2.29 -36.51 22.50
CA GLU A 336 -3.49 -36.82 21.74
C GLU A 336 -3.83 -35.68 20.76
N ILE A 337 -3.63 -34.42 21.20
CA ILE A 337 -3.75 -33.23 20.35
C ILE A 337 -2.78 -33.31 19.16
N GLU A 338 -1.51 -33.66 19.40
CA GLU A 338 -0.53 -33.85 18.34
C GLU A 338 -1.01 -34.85 17.28
N LYS A 339 -1.55 -35.99 17.72
CA LYS A 339 -2.07 -37.03 16.83
C LYS A 339 -3.27 -36.52 16.02
N GLN A 340 -4.22 -35.85 16.67
CA GLN A 340 -5.40 -35.30 16.00
C GLN A 340 -4.99 -34.28 14.93
N VAL A 341 -4.12 -33.34 15.28
CA VAL A 341 -3.62 -32.32 14.35
C VAL A 341 -2.93 -32.96 13.14
N LEU A 342 -2.13 -34.01 13.33
CA LEU A 342 -1.47 -34.73 12.25
C LEU A 342 -2.47 -35.45 11.32
N GLU A 343 -3.55 -36.02 11.87
CA GLU A 343 -4.64 -36.60 11.09
C GLU A 343 -5.39 -35.52 10.31
N ASP A 344 -5.59 -34.35 10.94
CA ASP A 344 -6.36 -33.23 10.40
C ASP A 344 -5.67 -32.53 9.23
N ILE A 345 -4.35 -32.37 9.26
CA ILE A 345 -3.58 -31.68 8.22
C ILE A 345 -3.63 -32.40 6.86
N VAL A 346 -3.69 -33.74 6.84
CA VAL A 346 -3.53 -34.54 5.62
C VAL A 346 -4.62 -34.26 4.57
N PRO A 347 -5.93 -34.22 4.91
CA PRO A 347 -6.99 -33.82 3.99
C PRO A 347 -6.82 -32.39 3.46
N TYR A 348 -6.47 -31.42 4.31
CA TYR A 348 -6.36 -30.01 3.91
C TYR A 348 -5.33 -29.81 2.80
N LEU A 349 -4.17 -30.44 2.92
CA LEU A 349 -3.09 -30.31 1.93
C LEU A 349 -3.38 -30.99 0.59
N ARG A 350 -4.43 -31.82 0.50
CA ARG A 350 -4.86 -32.45 -0.75
C ARG A 350 -5.85 -31.60 -1.55
N SER A 351 -6.39 -30.52 -0.97
CA SER A 351 -7.23 -29.52 -1.66
C SER A 351 -6.56 -28.14 -1.70
N PRO A 352 -5.36 -28.00 -2.31
CA PRO A 352 -4.51 -26.80 -2.23
C PRO A 352 -5.04 -25.57 -2.98
N GLU A 353 -6.19 -25.68 -3.65
CA GLU A 353 -6.78 -24.59 -4.44
C GLU A 353 -7.29 -23.46 -3.55
N ARG A 354 -7.84 -23.76 -2.37
CA ARG A 354 -8.36 -22.77 -1.42
C ARG A 354 -7.45 -22.57 -0.20
N TYR A 355 -6.95 -23.66 0.38
CA TYR A 355 -6.13 -23.63 1.59
C TYR A 355 -4.84 -24.42 1.39
N ARG A 356 -3.70 -23.82 1.73
CA ARG A 356 -2.36 -24.38 1.48
C ARG A 356 -1.55 -24.55 2.75
N ARG A 357 -1.95 -23.89 3.83
CA ARG A 357 -1.24 -23.83 5.09
C ARG A 357 -2.21 -23.94 6.26
N VAL A 358 -1.72 -24.46 7.38
CA VAL A 358 -2.46 -24.59 8.64
C VAL A 358 -1.66 -23.92 9.76
N LEU A 359 -2.29 -23.09 10.57
CA LEU A 359 -1.75 -22.60 11.84
C LEU A 359 -2.47 -23.33 12.97
N VAL A 360 -1.72 -23.91 13.90
CA VAL A 360 -2.30 -24.63 15.04
C VAL A 360 -2.31 -23.71 16.25
N PHE A 361 -3.45 -23.57 16.91
CA PHE A 361 -3.60 -22.80 18.14
C PHE A 361 -4.10 -23.70 19.27
N ILE A 362 -3.30 -23.86 20.32
CA ILE A 362 -3.65 -24.69 21.48
C ILE A 362 -3.87 -23.79 22.69
N TYR A 363 -5.07 -23.81 23.26
CA TYR A 363 -5.32 -23.22 24.56
C TYR A 363 -5.06 -24.24 25.66
N ASP A 364 -4.07 -23.95 26.51
CA ASP A 364 -3.66 -24.79 27.62
C ASP A 364 -4.28 -24.29 28.95
N ASP A 365 -5.41 -24.88 29.29
CA ASP A 365 -6.12 -24.60 30.54
C ASP A 365 -5.41 -25.19 31.78
N SER A 366 -4.58 -26.21 31.54
CA SER A 366 -3.81 -26.91 32.57
C SER A 366 -2.55 -26.15 33.02
N CYS A 367 -2.08 -25.20 32.20
CA CYS A 367 -0.82 -24.48 32.40
C CYS A 367 0.41 -25.42 32.44
N SER A 368 0.40 -26.50 31.65
CA SER A 368 1.47 -27.49 31.53
C SER A 368 2.57 -27.01 30.57
N VAL A 369 3.21 -25.89 30.92
CA VAL A 369 4.19 -25.20 30.08
C VAL A 369 5.39 -26.07 29.65
N GLN A 370 5.70 -27.13 30.40
CA GLN A 370 6.77 -28.06 30.04
C GLN A 370 6.48 -28.88 28.76
N GLU A 371 5.21 -29.00 28.36
CA GLU A 371 4.81 -29.69 27.13
C GLU A 371 4.92 -28.78 25.89
N HIS A 372 4.90 -27.45 26.08
CA HIS A 372 4.67 -26.49 25.00
C HIS A 372 5.74 -26.55 23.92
N GLU A 373 7.02 -26.45 24.29
CA GLU A 373 8.11 -26.42 23.31
C GLU A 373 8.25 -27.76 22.58
N THR A 374 8.05 -28.87 23.29
CA THR A 374 8.06 -30.22 22.70
C THR A 374 6.98 -30.37 21.64
N THR A 375 5.73 -30.00 21.98
CA THR A 375 4.60 -30.07 21.04
C THR A 375 4.77 -29.09 19.88
N ARG A 376 5.26 -27.88 20.13
CA ARG A 376 5.55 -26.89 19.08
C ARG A 376 6.56 -27.45 18.07
N GLN A 377 7.68 -27.99 18.55
CA GLN A 377 8.73 -28.56 17.69
C GLN A 377 8.23 -29.77 16.89
N ALA A 378 7.41 -30.63 17.49
CA ALA A 378 6.84 -31.77 16.81
C ALA A 378 5.95 -31.35 15.63
N LEU A 379 5.07 -30.38 15.84
CA LEU A 379 4.07 -29.98 14.86
C LEU A 379 4.60 -29.01 13.80
N VAL A 380 5.50 -28.08 14.14
CA VAL A 380 6.01 -27.07 13.19
C VAL A 380 6.86 -27.68 12.06
N THR A 381 7.41 -28.88 12.27
CA THR A 381 8.20 -29.59 11.24
C THR A 381 7.34 -30.28 10.19
N VAL A 382 6.02 -30.36 10.41
CA VAL A 382 5.07 -30.99 9.51
C VAL A 382 4.87 -30.10 8.29
N HIS A 383 5.04 -30.67 7.09
CA HIS A 383 4.81 -29.93 5.84
C HIS A 383 3.41 -29.33 5.81
N GLY A 384 3.30 -28.03 5.51
CA GLY A 384 2.01 -27.33 5.45
C GLY A 384 1.61 -26.65 6.76
N VAL A 385 2.29 -26.91 7.88
CA VAL A 385 2.10 -26.13 9.11
C VAL A 385 2.87 -24.81 9.00
N ALA A 386 2.16 -23.69 9.14
CA ALA A 386 2.72 -22.35 9.09
C ALA A 386 3.33 -21.92 10.42
N ASP A 387 2.64 -22.20 11.53
CA ASP A 387 3.12 -21.97 12.89
C ASP A 387 2.27 -22.77 13.90
N VAL A 388 2.77 -22.91 15.12
CA VAL A 388 2.09 -23.56 16.24
C VAL A 388 2.17 -22.64 17.45
N LEU A 389 1.02 -22.18 17.92
CA LEU A 389 0.90 -21.27 19.05
C LEU A 389 0.22 -21.99 20.21
N ILE A 390 0.78 -21.84 21.40
CA ILE A 390 0.25 -22.44 22.62
C ILE A 390 0.12 -21.32 23.65
N ALA A 391 -1.08 -21.14 24.20
CA ALA A 391 -1.38 -20.08 25.16
C ALA A 391 -1.95 -20.68 26.44
N SER A 392 -1.32 -20.39 27.58
CA SER A 392 -1.80 -20.84 28.88
C SER A 392 -2.92 -19.96 29.43
N ARG A 393 -3.80 -20.58 30.20
CA ARG A 393 -4.75 -19.87 31.07
C ARG A 393 -4.03 -18.87 31.99
N PRO A 394 -4.56 -17.65 32.18
CA PRO A 394 -4.00 -16.68 33.12
C PRO A 394 -4.25 -17.09 34.57
N SER A 395 -3.32 -16.72 35.46
CA SER A 395 -3.37 -17.13 36.88
C SER A 395 -4.62 -16.69 37.66
N HIS A 396 -5.26 -15.60 37.26
CA HIS A 396 -6.47 -15.08 37.94
C HIS A 396 -7.75 -15.81 37.54
N LEU A 397 -7.76 -16.53 36.41
CA LEU A 397 -8.83 -17.47 36.10
C LEU A 397 -8.53 -18.74 36.89
N PRO A 398 -9.38 -19.25 37.78
CA PRO A 398 -9.02 -20.36 38.66
C PRO A 398 -9.02 -21.70 37.89
N PRO A 399 -8.46 -22.78 38.46
CA PRO A 399 -8.48 -24.11 37.85
C PRO A 399 -9.89 -24.63 37.55
N VAL A 400 -9.99 -25.60 36.63
CA VAL A 400 -11.27 -26.20 36.18
C VAL A 400 -12.17 -26.59 37.35
N ALA A 401 -11.63 -27.26 38.36
CA ALA A 401 -12.40 -27.74 39.51
C ALA A 401 -13.17 -26.62 40.22
N ASP A 402 -12.53 -25.47 40.43
CA ASP A 402 -13.12 -24.31 41.09
C ASP A 402 -14.18 -23.64 40.20
N ARG A 403 -13.93 -23.60 38.89
CA ARG A 403 -14.89 -23.05 37.92
C ARG A 403 -16.15 -23.91 37.85
N VAL A 404 -16.00 -25.24 37.79
CA VAL A 404 -17.11 -26.19 37.80
C VAL A 404 -17.90 -26.11 39.10
N ALA A 405 -17.22 -26.03 40.25
CA ALA A 405 -17.89 -25.87 41.54
C ALA A 405 -18.70 -24.57 41.60
N TRP A 406 -18.16 -23.48 41.06
CA TRP A 406 -18.90 -22.21 40.95
C TRP A 406 -20.11 -22.32 40.02
N GLU A 407 -19.97 -22.93 38.84
CA GLU A 407 -21.09 -23.12 37.90
C GLU A 407 -22.22 -23.94 38.52
N GLN A 408 -21.88 -25.02 39.24
CA GLN A 408 -22.85 -25.82 39.97
C GLN A 408 -23.57 -25.01 41.05
N ALA A 409 -22.83 -24.17 41.79
CA ALA A 409 -23.42 -23.30 42.80
C ALA A 409 -24.38 -22.25 42.20
N VAL A 410 -24.00 -21.64 41.07
CA VAL A 410 -24.85 -20.68 40.35
C VAL A 410 -26.11 -21.35 39.80
N ALA A 411 -25.99 -22.53 39.18
CA ALA A 411 -27.12 -23.29 38.66
C ALA A 411 -28.09 -23.69 39.78
N ALA A 412 -27.57 -24.13 40.93
CA ALA A 412 -28.38 -24.46 42.10
C ALA A 412 -29.12 -23.23 42.69
N ALA A 413 -28.49 -22.05 42.64
CA ALA A 413 -29.10 -20.80 43.08
C ALA A 413 -30.18 -20.29 42.13
N ALA A 414 -30.05 -20.54 40.83
CA ALA A 414 -31.05 -20.15 39.82
C ALA A 414 -32.31 -21.05 39.80
N THR A 415 -32.25 -22.22 40.45
CA THR A 415 -33.36 -23.19 40.50
C THR A 415 -34.20 -23.07 41.78
N LYS A 416 -33.78 -22.20 42.72
CA LYS A 416 -34.55 -21.80 43.90
C LYS A 416 -35.25 -20.48 43.64
#